data_AF-A0A3P7M1B3-F1
#
_entry.id   AF-A0A3P7M1B3-F1
#
_cell.length_a   1.000
_cell.length_b   1.000
_cell.length_c   1.000
_cell.angle_alpha   90.00
_cell.angle_beta   90.00
_cell.angle_gamma   90.00
#
_symmetry.space_group_name_H-M   'P 1'
#
loop_
_entity.id
_entity.type
_entity.pdbx_description
1 polymer ?
#
loop_
_entity_poly.entity_id
_entity_poly.type
_entity_poly.pdbx_seq_one_letter_code
_entity_poly.pdbx_strand_id
1 'polypeptide(L)'
;MDEFQRLEDLTRQQDVDYGLTSFIAEVEPNLNRYKDMPPYDQSIVRLDRDWNEYRNDQQPIGPRISKVQAVYVNANYVKACDYDVMGRAQVASRTSLPEYIATQGPLTHTEADFLYMVHQQRCPVVIMLCKIETVEVAPHLAKDTAYSASYSVPYIQEGGKSKCAQYWPDQAGKPEEKKSFTRTVKVTLLETIKSPFMVTRVLMVQPEGKSEPWTFTQLHFLGWGDYAVPDVGEFYQLYQTYKNIRQQKPLSAAFGPTVVHCSAGVGRTGTLICADMLLEQLRKNPSQIDVFGTVLASRVFRCQFVQVKVSPSNSTG
;
A
#
# COMPACT_ATOMS: atom_id res chain seq x y z
N MET A 1 -28.71 -12.76 6.41
CA MET A 1 -27.85 -12.11 5.40
C MET A 1 -26.42 -12.19 5.93
N ASP A 2 -25.47 -12.69 5.13
CA ASP A 2 -24.06 -12.78 5.55
C ASP A 2 -23.52 -11.38 5.86
N GLU A 3 -22.79 -11.20 6.96
CA GLU A 3 -22.25 -9.88 7.35
C GLU A 3 -21.36 -9.31 6.25
N PHE A 4 -20.57 -10.15 5.59
CA PHE A 4 -19.73 -9.72 4.48
C PHE A 4 -20.56 -9.25 3.27
N GLN A 5 -21.71 -9.87 2.99
CA GLN A 5 -22.62 -9.40 1.94
C GLN A 5 -23.29 -8.08 2.32
N ARG A 6 -23.67 -7.93 3.60
CA ARG A 6 -24.23 -6.67 4.11
C ARG A 6 -23.24 -5.52 4.01
N LEU A 7 -21.94 -5.80 4.17
CA LEU A 7 -20.87 -4.82 3.99
C LEU A 7 -20.86 -4.27 2.54
N GLU A 8 -21.01 -5.14 1.54
CA GLU A 8 -21.11 -4.72 0.12
C GLU A 8 -22.33 -3.85 -0.14
N ASP A 9 -23.49 -4.20 0.43
CA ASP A 9 -24.73 -3.43 0.25
C ASP A 9 -24.61 -2.03 0.88
N LEU A 10 -24.06 -1.94 2.09
CA LEU A 10 -23.83 -0.65 2.76
C LEU A 10 -22.73 0.19 2.09
N THR A 11 -21.69 -0.44 1.53
CA THR A 11 -20.64 0.27 0.78
C THR A 11 -21.22 0.98 -0.43
N ARG A 12 -22.12 0.33 -1.17
CA ARG A 12 -22.81 0.95 -2.31
C ARG A 12 -23.65 2.16 -1.91
N GLN A 13 -24.26 2.11 -0.73
CA GLN A 13 -24.98 3.26 -0.18
C GLN A 13 -24.01 4.39 0.21
N GLN A 14 -22.85 4.07 0.81
CA GLN A 14 -21.83 5.06 1.14
C GLN A 14 -21.28 5.78 -0.09
N ASP A 15 -21.10 5.09 -1.22
CA ASP A 15 -20.67 5.73 -2.47
C ASP A 15 -21.61 6.88 -2.85
N VAL A 16 -22.92 6.68 -2.69
CA VAL A 16 -23.94 7.71 -2.94
C VAL A 16 -23.91 8.79 -1.86
N ASP A 17 -23.96 8.39 -0.58
CA ASP A 17 -24.07 9.31 0.56
C ASP A 17 -22.87 10.26 0.68
N TYR A 18 -21.68 9.78 0.31
CA TYR A 18 -20.44 10.56 0.35
C TYR A 18 -20.04 11.13 -1.01
N GLY A 19 -20.82 10.86 -2.07
CA GLY A 19 -20.54 11.32 -3.43
C GLY A 19 -19.19 10.85 -3.95
N LEU A 20 -18.85 9.58 -3.69
CA LEU A 20 -17.58 8.97 -4.08
C LEU A 20 -17.56 8.67 -5.57
N THR A 21 -16.48 9.03 -6.24
CA THR A 21 -16.30 8.87 -7.69
C THR A 21 -14.91 8.33 -8.00
N SER A 22 -14.72 7.77 -9.19
CA SER A 22 -13.42 7.22 -9.62
C SER A 22 -13.09 7.60 -11.07
N PHE A 23 -13.56 8.76 -11.52
CA PHE A 23 -13.52 9.15 -12.93
C PHE A 23 -12.09 9.40 -13.41
N ILE A 24 -11.21 9.87 -12.54
CA ILE A 24 -9.83 10.19 -12.91
C ILE A 24 -9.06 8.93 -13.34
N ALA A 25 -9.38 7.78 -12.75
CA ALA A 25 -8.75 6.51 -13.11
C ALA A 25 -9.06 6.08 -14.54
N GLU A 26 -10.20 6.49 -15.10
CA GLU A 26 -10.61 6.15 -16.46
C GLU A 26 -9.87 6.98 -17.52
N VAL A 27 -9.32 8.14 -17.15
CA VAL A 27 -8.55 9.01 -18.04
C VAL A 27 -7.20 8.38 -18.40
N GLU A 28 -6.58 7.67 -17.44
CA GLU A 28 -5.27 7.01 -17.61
C GLU A 28 -5.33 5.53 -17.20
N PRO A 29 -6.06 4.67 -17.94
CA PRO A 29 -6.31 3.29 -17.54
C PRO A 29 -5.02 2.46 -17.46
N ASN A 30 -3.99 2.82 -18.24
CA ASN A 30 -2.70 2.13 -18.26
C ASN A 30 -1.89 2.32 -16.97
N LEU A 31 -2.25 3.30 -16.13
CA LEU A 31 -1.61 3.51 -14.83
C LEU A 31 -2.26 2.64 -13.73
N ASN A 32 -3.32 1.90 -14.05
CA ASN A 32 -4.01 1.00 -13.14
C ASN A 32 -3.64 -0.47 -13.42
N ARG A 33 -3.24 -1.19 -12.36
CA ARG A 33 -2.98 -2.63 -12.46
C ARG A 33 -4.27 -3.42 -12.72
N TYR A 34 -5.37 -2.98 -12.10
CA TYR A 34 -6.69 -3.60 -12.24
C TYR A 34 -7.73 -2.51 -12.50
N LYS A 35 -8.55 -2.70 -13.53
CA LYS A 35 -9.57 -1.72 -13.95
C LYS A 35 -10.67 -1.54 -12.90
N ASP A 36 -11.00 -2.60 -12.18
CA ASP A 36 -12.02 -2.68 -11.15
C ASP A 36 -11.54 -2.27 -9.75
N MET A 37 -10.29 -1.80 -9.64
CA MET A 37 -9.70 -1.32 -8.38
C MET A 37 -9.19 0.13 -8.51
N PRO A 38 -10.02 1.09 -8.99
CA PRO A 38 -9.60 2.47 -9.10
C PRO A 38 -9.57 3.16 -7.72
N PRO A 39 -8.74 4.19 -7.53
CA PRO A 39 -8.84 5.05 -6.37
C PRO A 39 -10.13 5.90 -6.42
N TYR A 40 -10.68 6.26 -5.26
CA TYR A 40 -11.69 7.32 -5.20
C TYR A 40 -11.06 8.69 -5.39
N ASP A 41 -11.71 9.58 -6.15
CA ASP A 41 -11.24 10.92 -6.45
C ASP A 41 -11.15 11.81 -5.19
N GLN A 42 -11.99 11.53 -4.20
CA GLN A 42 -12.13 12.31 -2.96
C GLN A 42 -10.97 12.11 -1.99
N SER A 43 -10.28 10.98 -2.07
CA SER A 43 -9.17 10.63 -1.18
C SER A 43 -7.87 10.38 -1.97
N ILE A 44 -7.84 10.68 -3.26
CA ILE A 44 -6.72 10.35 -4.14
C ILE A 44 -5.43 11.06 -3.71
N VAL A 45 -4.32 10.33 -3.77
CA VAL A 45 -2.98 10.92 -3.65
C VAL A 45 -2.58 11.54 -4.99
N ARG A 46 -2.03 12.75 -4.97
CA ARG A 46 -1.61 13.47 -6.17
C ARG A 46 -0.12 13.79 -6.14
N LEU A 47 0.55 13.62 -7.28
CA LEU A 47 1.99 13.86 -7.42
C LEU A 47 2.35 15.35 -7.61
N ASP A 48 1.37 16.24 -7.54
CA ASP A 48 1.55 17.70 -7.56
C ASP A 48 1.18 18.38 -6.24
N ARG A 49 0.99 17.61 -5.17
CA ARG A 49 0.64 18.12 -3.84
C ARG A 49 1.51 17.47 -2.76
N ASP A 50 2.45 18.21 -2.20
CA ASP A 50 3.34 17.68 -1.17
C ASP A 50 2.68 17.51 0.21
N TRP A 51 3.39 16.84 1.14
CA TRP A 51 2.87 16.58 2.47
C TRP A 51 2.48 17.85 3.24
N ASN A 52 3.22 18.95 3.07
CA ASN A 52 2.89 20.20 3.76
C ASN A 52 1.63 20.83 3.15
N GLU A 53 1.54 20.85 1.81
CA GLU A 53 0.35 21.34 1.11
C GLU A 53 -0.90 20.53 1.49
N TYR A 54 -0.79 19.20 1.55
CA TYR A 54 -1.91 18.32 1.93
C TYR A 54 -2.33 18.51 3.39
N ARG A 55 -1.39 18.66 4.34
CA ARG A 55 -1.76 18.89 5.74
C ARG A 55 -2.51 20.21 5.95
N ASN A 56 -2.14 21.24 5.20
CA ASN A 56 -2.76 22.56 5.31
C ASN A 56 -4.13 22.63 4.63
N ASP A 57 -4.31 21.84 3.58
CA ASP A 57 -5.57 21.74 2.86
C ASP A 57 -5.84 20.26 2.53
N GLN A 58 -6.81 19.66 3.21
CA GLN A 58 -7.20 18.26 2.98
C GLN A 58 -8.41 18.13 2.04
N GLN A 59 -8.81 19.21 1.36
CA GLN A 59 -10.01 19.16 0.52
C GLN A 59 -9.86 18.11 -0.60
N PRO A 60 -10.95 17.35 -0.87
CA PRO A 60 -11.01 16.34 -1.91
C PRO A 60 -10.99 17.04 -3.28
N ILE A 61 -9.81 17.15 -3.88
CA ILE A 61 -9.67 17.76 -5.22
C ILE A 61 -8.89 16.77 -6.08
N GLY A 62 -9.64 15.96 -6.84
CA GLY A 62 -9.08 15.22 -7.96
C GLY A 62 -8.32 16.16 -8.91
N PRO A 63 -7.28 15.68 -9.60
CA PRO A 63 -6.52 16.53 -10.49
C PRO A 63 -7.38 17.07 -11.64
N ARG A 64 -6.98 18.23 -12.20
CA ARG A 64 -7.59 18.70 -13.46
C ARG A 64 -7.34 17.67 -14.56
N ILE A 65 -8.36 17.37 -15.37
CA ILE A 65 -8.30 16.36 -16.45
C ILE A 65 -7.05 16.55 -17.33
N SER A 66 -6.73 17.78 -17.72
CA SER A 66 -5.57 18.09 -18.56
C SER A 66 -4.20 17.82 -17.92
N LYS A 67 -4.16 17.54 -16.61
CA LYS A 67 -2.93 17.28 -15.85
C LYS A 67 -2.82 15.83 -15.37
N VAL A 68 -3.84 14.99 -15.56
CA VAL A 68 -3.95 13.65 -14.93
C VAL A 68 -2.68 12.82 -15.17
N GLN A 69 -2.19 12.75 -16.40
CA GLN A 69 -0.99 11.97 -16.74
C GLN A 69 0.25 12.30 -15.89
N ALA A 70 0.41 13.57 -15.46
CA ALA A 70 1.60 14.01 -14.72
C ALA A 70 1.45 13.92 -13.18
N VAL A 71 0.21 13.71 -12.70
CA VAL A 71 -0.12 13.86 -11.27
C VAL A 71 -0.87 12.67 -10.69
N TYR A 72 -1.35 11.76 -11.53
CA TYR A 72 -2.08 10.57 -11.13
C TYR A 72 -1.16 9.49 -10.57
N VAL A 73 -1.60 8.90 -9.47
CA VAL A 73 -1.10 7.63 -8.95
C VAL A 73 -2.29 6.86 -8.38
N ASN A 74 -2.38 5.54 -8.62
CA ASN A 74 -3.44 4.73 -8.03
C ASN A 74 -3.16 4.51 -6.53
N ALA A 75 -3.57 5.49 -5.73
CA ALA A 75 -3.39 5.53 -4.29
C ALA A 75 -4.44 6.42 -3.63
N ASN A 76 -4.88 6.04 -2.43
CA ASN A 76 -5.75 6.85 -1.59
C ASN A 76 -5.12 7.08 -0.22
N TYR A 77 -5.28 8.30 0.29
CA TYR A 77 -5.13 8.57 1.71
C TYR A 77 -6.22 7.82 2.49
N VAL A 78 -5.83 7.12 3.55
CA VAL A 78 -6.75 6.43 4.46
C VAL A 78 -6.52 6.96 5.87
N LYS A 79 -7.61 7.40 6.50
CA LYS A 79 -7.62 7.92 7.87
C LYS A 79 -8.04 6.82 8.83
N ALA A 80 -7.44 6.79 10.02
CA ALA A 80 -7.89 5.89 11.08
C ALA A 80 -9.30 6.26 11.54
N CYS A 81 -10.17 5.26 11.67
CA CYS A 81 -11.53 5.45 12.18
C CYS A 81 -11.52 6.02 13.60
N ASP A 82 -12.52 6.84 13.90
CA ASP A 82 -12.82 7.24 15.27
C ASP A 82 -13.69 6.14 15.92
N TYR A 83 -13.62 5.98 17.24
CA TYR A 83 -14.48 5.04 17.98
C TYR A 83 -15.27 5.82 19.03
N ASP A 84 -16.59 5.60 19.07
CA ASP A 84 -17.43 6.25 20.07
C ASP A 84 -17.28 5.62 21.46
N VAL A 85 -17.99 6.18 22.45
CA VAL A 85 -17.97 5.69 23.84
C VAL A 85 -18.46 4.23 23.98
N MET A 86 -19.16 3.73 22.97
CA MET A 86 -19.63 2.34 22.86
C MET A 86 -18.74 1.53 21.90
N GLY A 87 -17.50 1.97 21.66
CA GLY A 87 -16.54 1.23 20.84
C GLY A 87 -16.96 1.02 19.39
N ARG A 88 -17.98 1.72 18.89
CA ARG A 88 -18.46 1.60 17.50
C ARG A 88 -17.61 2.48 16.62
N ALA A 89 -17.18 1.93 15.49
CA ALA A 89 -16.35 2.65 14.55
C ALA A 89 -17.16 3.72 13.81
N GLN A 90 -16.55 4.87 13.59
CA GLN A 90 -17.08 6.00 12.84
C GLN A 90 -16.08 6.39 11.75
N VAL A 91 -16.62 6.91 10.64
CA VAL A 91 -15.79 7.51 9.59
C VAL A 91 -14.96 8.63 10.21
N ALA A 92 -13.65 8.60 9.96
CA ALA A 92 -12.70 9.54 10.53
C ALA A 92 -13.10 10.99 10.24
N SER A 93 -12.87 11.88 11.22
CA SER A 93 -13.06 13.31 11.03
C SER A 93 -12.33 13.84 9.77
N ARG A 94 -12.97 14.80 9.09
CA ARG A 94 -12.37 15.52 7.96
C ARG A 94 -11.07 16.23 8.34
N THR A 95 -10.90 16.61 9.61
CA THR A 95 -9.70 17.31 10.10
C THR A 95 -8.56 16.35 10.47
N SER A 96 -8.84 15.07 10.75
CA SER A 96 -7.82 14.08 11.09
C SER A 96 -6.85 13.88 9.92
N LEU A 97 -5.55 13.83 10.21
CA LEU A 97 -4.56 13.51 9.19
C LEU A 97 -4.66 12.03 8.79
N PRO A 98 -4.37 11.68 7.52
CA PRO A 98 -4.31 10.30 7.11
C PRO A 98 -3.10 9.62 7.72
N GLU A 99 -3.34 8.46 8.31
CA GLU A 99 -2.28 7.63 8.88
C GLU A 99 -1.63 6.72 7.84
N TYR A 100 -2.37 6.45 6.75
CA TYR A 100 -1.94 5.53 5.70
C TYR A 100 -2.14 6.10 4.29
N ILE A 101 -1.36 5.56 3.37
CA ILE A 101 -1.62 5.60 1.94
C ILE A 101 -1.82 4.15 1.48
N ALA A 102 -3.02 3.82 1.03
CA ALA A 102 -3.33 2.53 0.41
C ALA A 102 -3.15 2.64 -1.10
N THR A 103 -2.26 1.83 -1.67
CA THR A 103 -1.91 1.92 -3.10
C THR A 103 -1.72 0.54 -3.73
N GLN A 104 -1.85 0.47 -5.06
CA GLN A 104 -1.54 -0.73 -5.81
C GLN A 104 -0.03 -1.05 -5.78
N GLY A 105 0.31 -2.31 -6.06
CA GLY A 105 1.69 -2.69 -6.37
C GLY A 105 2.14 -2.02 -7.67
N PRO A 106 3.22 -1.22 -7.67
CA PRO A 106 3.67 -0.50 -8.84
C PRO A 106 3.81 -1.38 -10.08
N LEU A 107 3.49 -0.84 -11.24
CA LEU A 107 3.82 -1.41 -12.55
C LEU A 107 5.22 -0.93 -12.95
N THR A 108 5.88 -1.61 -13.88
CA THR A 108 7.24 -1.24 -14.33
C THR A 108 7.33 0.22 -14.78
N HIS A 109 6.28 0.74 -15.45
CA HIS A 109 6.23 2.13 -15.91
C HIS A 109 5.66 3.12 -14.87
N THR A 110 5.35 2.68 -13.65
CA THR A 110 4.86 3.54 -12.55
C THR A 110 5.73 3.46 -11.30
N GLU A 111 6.89 2.77 -11.34
CA GLU A 111 7.80 2.64 -10.18
C GLU A 111 8.34 4.00 -9.73
N ALA A 112 8.67 4.86 -10.70
CA ALA A 112 9.16 6.22 -10.40
C ALA A 112 8.07 7.08 -9.75
N ASP A 113 6.83 6.98 -10.20
CA ASP A 113 5.70 7.73 -9.63
C ASP A 113 5.40 7.28 -8.19
N PHE A 114 5.46 5.97 -7.92
CA PHE A 114 5.34 5.43 -6.57
C PHE A 114 6.44 5.93 -5.64
N LEU A 115 7.70 5.87 -6.08
CA LEU A 115 8.84 6.34 -5.30
C LEU A 115 8.81 7.86 -5.09
N TYR A 116 8.37 8.62 -6.11
CA TYR A 116 8.13 10.05 -6.00
C TYR A 116 7.04 10.36 -4.97
N MET A 117 5.94 9.60 -4.96
CA MET A 117 4.89 9.71 -3.93
C MET A 117 5.47 9.48 -2.52
N VAL A 118 6.27 8.43 -2.32
CA VAL A 118 6.92 8.14 -1.02
C VAL A 118 7.78 9.32 -0.54
N HIS A 119 8.56 9.93 -1.44
CA HIS A 119 9.38 11.11 -1.17
C HIS A 119 8.50 12.33 -0.82
N GLN A 120 7.59 12.67 -1.73
CA GLN A 120 6.76 13.87 -1.64
C GLN A 120 5.84 13.87 -0.41
N GLN A 121 5.33 12.70 -0.05
CA GLN A 121 4.47 12.51 1.12
C GLN A 121 5.27 12.27 2.41
N ARG A 122 6.61 12.34 2.35
CA ARG A 122 7.51 12.14 3.50
C ARG A 122 7.21 10.84 4.25
N CYS A 123 6.95 9.77 3.51
CA CYS A 123 6.53 8.49 4.08
C CYS A 123 7.72 7.78 4.73
N PRO A 124 7.75 7.58 6.06
CA PRO A 124 8.90 6.94 6.70
C PRO A 124 8.93 5.42 6.53
N VAL A 125 7.77 4.82 6.22
CA VAL A 125 7.56 3.37 6.17
C VAL A 125 6.73 3.00 4.94
N VAL A 126 7.15 1.95 4.25
CA VAL A 126 6.40 1.26 3.20
C VAL A 126 6.20 -0.19 3.63
N ILE A 127 4.97 -0.67 3.71
CA ILE A 127 4.65 -2.08 3.98
C ILE A 127 4.20 -2.72 2.67
N MET A 128 4.94 -3.74 2.24
CA MET A 128 4.69 -4.51 1.03
C MET A 128 4.21 -5.91 1.39
N LEU A 129 3.03 -6.28 0.90
CA LEU A 129 2.33 -7.52 1.26
C LEU A 129 2.24 -8.53 0.12
N CYS A 130 3.05 -8.39 -0.95
CA CYS A 130 3.08 -9.33 -2.07
C CYS A 130 4.13 -10.43 -1.85
N LYS A 131 3.82 -11.66 -2.25
CA LYS A 131 4.80 -12.77 -2.20
C LYS A 131 5.85 -12.66 -3.30
N ILE A 132 7.01 -13.25 -3.05
CA ILE A 132 8.03 -13.56 -4.07
C ILE A 132 7.91 -15.05 -4.40
N GLU A 133 7.76 -15.37 -5.68
CA GLU A 133 7.90 -16.73 -6.22
C GLU A 133 9.24 -16.82 -6.96
N THR A 134 10.00 -17.88 -6.71
CA THR A 134 11.23 -18.17 -7.47
C THR A 134 10.91 -19.13 -8.60
N VAL A 135 11.21 -18.73 -9.83
CA VAL A 135 11.09 -19.60 -11.01
C VAL A 135 12.46 -20.16 -11.33
N GLU A 136 12.59 -21.48 -11.41
CA GLU A 136 13.80 -22.12 -11.92
C GLU A 136 13.87 -21.94 -13.44
N VAL A 137 14.96 -21.33 -13.90
CA VAL A 137 15.25 -21.21 -15.32
C VAL A 137 16.09 -22.42 -15.72
N ALA A 138 15.52 -23.25 -16.60
CA ALA A 138 16.23 -24.40 -17.13
C ALA A 138 17.34 -23.95 -18.10
N PRO A 139 18.52 -24.61 -18.12
CA PRO A 139 19.69 -24.16 -18.89
C PRO A 139 19.46 -23.98 -20.40
N HIS A 140 18.50 -24.70 -20.99
CA HIS A 140 18.28 -24.78 -22.44
C HIS A 140 17.42 -23.65 -23.03
N LEU A 141 16.84 -22.78 -22.19
CA LEU A 141 16.03 -21.62 -22.62
C LEU A 141 16.81 -20.29 -22.58
N ALA A 142 18.01 -20.28 -21.99
CA ALA A 142 18.87 -19.10 -21.95
C ALA A 142 19.66 -19.01 -23.27
N LYS A 143 19.11 -18.28 -24.25
CA LYS A 143 19.71 -18.19 -25.59
C LYS A 143 21.09 -17.53 -25.65
N ASP A 144 21.63 -16.95 -24.57
CA ASP A 144 22.88 -16.15 -24.63
C ASP A 144 23.69 -16.04 -23.31
N THR A 145 23.63 -17.00 -22.37
CA THR A 145 24.47 -16.90 -21.13
C THR A 145 25.30 -18.14 -20.84
N ALA A 146 26.55 -17.90 -20.43
CA ALA A 146 27.60 -18.89 -20.14
C ALA A 146 27.35 -19.78 -18.89
N TYR A 147 26.09 -20.00 -18.51
CA TYR A 147 25.71 -20.75 -17.32
C TYR A 147 25.24 -22.16 -17.68
N SER A 148 26.00 -23.17 -17.24
CA SER A 148 25.68 -24.60 -17.42
C SER A 148 24.75 -25.17 -16.33
N ALA A 149 24.34 -24.35 -15.34
CA ALA A 149 23.51 -24.76 -14.22
C ALA A 149 22.17 -24.00 -14.21
N SER A 150 21.12 -24.65 -13.69
CA SER A 150 19.84 -24.00 -13.41
C SER A 150 20.05 -22.87 -12.39
N TYR A 151 19.34 -21.77 -12.58
CA TYR A 151 19.33 -20.65 -11.64
C TYR A 151 17.88 -20.21 -11.37
N SER A 152 17.63 -19.73 -10.17
CA SER A 152 16.29 -19.29 -9.75
C SER A 152 16.20 -17.77 -9.83
N VAL A 153 15.18 -17.27 -10.52
CA VAL A 153 14.92 -15.83 -10.61
C VAL A 153 13.73 -15.48 -9.71
N PRO A 154 13.86 -14.50 -8.79
CA PRO A 154 12.75 -14.05 -7.97
C PRO A 154 11.80 -13.18 -8.80
N TYR A 155 10.52 -13.51 -8.76
CA TYR A 155 9.44 -12.73 -9.36
C TYR A 155 8.41 -12.37 -8.28
N ILE A 156 7.93 -11.13 -8.29
CA ILE A 156 6.82 -10.73 -7.42
C ILE A 156 5.52 -11.07 -8.14
N GLN A 157 5.19 -12.36 -8.12
CA GLN A 157 4.05 -12.94 -8.80
C GLN A 157 3.39 -13.99 -7.92
N GLU A 158 2.13 -14.27 -8.19
CA GLU A 158 1.41 -15.38 -7.56
C GLU A 158 0.54 -16.05 -8.62
N GLY A 159 0.62 -17.38 -8.71
CA GLY A 159 -0.10 -18.14 -9.74
C GLY A 159 0.27 -17.71 -11.17
N GLY A 160 1.56 -17.37 -11.39
CA GLY A 160 2.07 -16.90 -12.68
C GLY A 160 1.66 -15.48 -13.09
N LYS A 161 0.94 -14.74 -12.24
CA LYS A 161 0.53 -13.35 -12.51
C LYS A 161 1.38 -12.37 -11.71
N SER A 162 2.02 -11.41 -12.39
CA SER A 162 2.74 -10.31 -11.73
C SER A 162 1.82 -9.57 -10.76
N LYS A 163 2.29 -9.40 -9.52
CA LYS A 163 1.60 -8.68 -8.43
C LYS A 163 2.25 -7.34 -8.12
N CYS A 164 3.54 -7.16 -8.45
CA CYS A 164 4.26 -5.91 -8.25
C CYS A 164 5.49 -5.87 -9.17
N ALA A 165 5.90 -4.69 -9.59
CA ALA A 165 7.24 -4.47 -10.14
C ALA A 165 8.23 -4.20 -9.00
N GLN A 166 9.51 -4.51 -9.24
CA GLN A 166 10.57 -4.31 -8.25
C GLN A 166 11.08 -2.85 -8.30
N TYR A 167 10.58 -2.03 -7.38
CA TYR A 167 10.95 -0.61 -7.28
C TYR A 167 12.21 -0.35 -6.43
N TRP A 168 13.00 -1.36 -6.11
CA TRP A 168 14.24 -1.25 -5.31
C TRP A 168 15.43 -1.95 -5.98
N PRO A 169 16.67 -1.51 -5.69
CA PRO A 169 17.90 -2.19 -6.14
C PRO A 169 18.16 -3.49 -5.40
N ASP A 170 18.78 -4.47 -6.07
CA ASP A 170 19.25 -5.70 -5.40
C ASP A 170 20.59 -5.52 -4.69
N GLN A 171 21.40 -4.56 -5.13
CA GLN A 171 22.74 -4.31 -4.60
C GLN A 171 22.77 -3.02 -3.77
N ALA A 172 23.34 -3.12 -2.57
CA ALA A 172 23.51 -1.97 -1.69
C ALA A 172 24.56 -0.99 -2.23
N GLY A 173 24.38 0.30 -1.91
CA GLY A 173 25.34 1.37 -2.19
C GLY A 173 25.36 1.89 -3.63
N LYS A 174 24.82 1.15 -4.61
CA LYS A 174 24.70 1.60 -6.00
C LYS A 174 23.30 2.15 -6.29
N PRO A 175 23.15 3.43 -6.67
CA PRO A 175 21.86 3.96 -7.09
C PRO A 175 21.39 3.32 -8.40
N GLU A 176 20.10 2.98 -8.47
CA GLU A 176 19.40 2.62 -9.70
C GLU A 176 18.42 3.72 -10.10
N GLU A 177 18.33 3.95 -11.40
CA GLU A 177 17.39 4.91 -11.97
C GLU A 177 16.08 4.21 -12.33
N LYS A 178 14.95 4.78 -11.89
CA LYS A 178 13.60 4.36 -12.25
C LYS A 178 12.92 5.50 -12.99
N LYS A 179 12.13 5.16 -14.03
CA LYS A 179 11.45 6.13 -14.89
C LYS A 179 9.96 5.85 -14.98
N SER A 180 9.17 6.91 -15.04
CA SER A 180 7.79 6.91 -15.54
C SER A 180 7.72 7.78 -16.78
N PHE A 181 6.51 8.01 -17.29
CA PHE A 181 6.28 8.92 -18.42
C PHE A 181 6.72 10.35 -18.13
N THR A 182 6.66 10.79 -16.86
CA THR A 182 6.84 12.20 -16.51
C THR A 182 7.96 12.45 -15.51
N ARG A 183 8.57 11.39 -14.93
CA ARG A 183 9.53 11.53 -13.83
C ARG A 183 10.67 10.52 -13.92
N THR A 184 11.81 10.96 -13.39
CA THR A 184 12.97 10.12 -13.11
C THR A 184 13.29 10.20 -11.62
N VAL A 185 13.55 9.06 -10.99
CA VAL A 185 13.99 8.98 -9.60
C VAL A 185 15.20 8.05 -9.49
N LYS A 186 16.13 8.39 -8.60
CA LYS A 186 17.21 7.49 -8.20
C LYS A 186 16.84 6.83 -6.88
N VAL A 187 16.98 5.52 -6.79
CA VAL A 187 16.76 4.75 -5.56
C VAL A 187 18.05 4.02 -5.19
N THR A 188 18.43 4.09 -3.92
CA THR A 188 19.62 3.43 -3.40
C THR A 188 19.23 2.51 -2.25
N LEU A 189 19.68 1.26 -2.30
CA LEU A 189 19.59 0.34 -1.17
C LEU A 189 20.71 0.65 -0.18
N LEU A 190 20.35 0.96 1.05
CA LEU A 190 21.31 1.24 2.13
C LEU A 190 21.55 0.01 3.00
N GLU A 191 20.49 -0.70 3.36
CA GLU A 191 20.56 -1.84 4.28
C GLU A 191 19.49 -2.88 3.93
N THR A 192 19.77 -4.15 4.20
CA THR A 192 18.79 -5.25 4.12
C THR A 192 18.94 -6.21 5.28
N ILE A 193 17.83 -6.49 5.97
CA ILE A 193 17.73 -7.52 7.00
C ILE A 193 16.71 -8.54 6.52
N LYS A 194 17.07 -9.82 6.52
CA LYS A 194 16.20 -10.91 6.05
C LYS A 194 15.79 -11.82 7.22
N SER A 195 14.52 -12.16 7.28
CA SER A 195 13.97 -13.28 8.04
C SER A 195 13.22 -14.22 7.09
N PRO A 196 12.80 -15.42 7.54
CA PRO A 196 12.05 -16.36 6.71
C PRO A 196 10.74 -15.78 6.13
N PHE A 197 10.09 -14.87 6.86
CA PHE A 197 8.76 -14.34 6.53
C PHE A 197 8.76 -12.84 6.21
N MET A 198 9.87 -12.14 6.37
CA MET A 198 9.95 -10.70 6.15
C MET A 198 11.35 -10.28 5.66
N VAL A 199 11.38 -9.36 4.70
CA VAL A 199 12.59 -8.65 4.29
C VAL A 199 12.43 -7.18 4.64
N THR A 200 13.32 -6.66 5.47
CA THR A 200 13.37 -5.24 5.82
C THR A 200 14.46 -4.56 5.00
N ARG A 201 14.13 -3.48 4.30
CA ARG A 201 15.10 -2.69 3.52
C ARG A 201 15.09 -1.24 3.99
N VAL A 202 16.27 -0.64 4.12
CA VAL A 202 16.41 0.81 4.25
C VAL A 202 16.76 1.35 2.86
N LEU A 203 15.89 2.20 2.33
CA LEU A 203 15.97 2.72 0.97
C LEU A 203 16.04 4.25 1.01
N MET A 204 16.87 4.82 0.14
CA MET A 204 16.92 6.26 -0.10
C MET A 204 16.42 6.57 -1.50
N VAL A 205 15.44 7.45 -1.61
CA VAL A 205 14.90 7.94 -2.88
C VAL A 205 15.29 9.39 -3.11
N GLN A 206 15.73 9.69 -4.32
CA GLN A 206 16.15 11.02 -4.77
C GLN A 206 15.49 11.31 -6.12
N PRO A 207 14.35 12.04 -6.14
CA PRO A 207 13.78 12.52 -7.38
C PRO A 207 14.70 13.48 -8.13
N GLU A 208 14.64 13.46 -9.46
CA GLU A 208 15.32 14.44 -10.30
C GLU A 208 14.81 15.86 -9.99
N GLY A 209 15.74 16.82 -9.89
CA GLY A 209 15.43 18.22 -9.60
C GLY A 209 15.04 18.54 -8.15
N LYS A 210 14.99 17.56 -7.24
CA LYS A 210 14.82 17.80 -5.79
C LYS A 210 16.18 17.81 -5.10
N SER A 211 16.39 18.75 -4.16
CA SER A 211 17.68 18.86 -3.45
C SER A 211 17.82 17.87 -2.30
N GLU A 212 16.72 17.54 -1.63
CA GLU A 212 16.73 16.70 -0.43
C GLU A 212 16.30 15.26 -0.78
N PRO A 213 17.15 14.24 -0.56
CA PRO A 213 16.73 12.85 -0.64
C PRO A 213 15.84 12.48 0.55
N TRP A 214 15.08 11.40 0.41
CA TRP A 214 14.25 10.87 1.48
C TRP A 214 14.61 9.42 1.78
N THR A 215 14.82 9.09 3.05
CA THR A 215 15.12 7.73 3.50
C THR A 215 13.90 7.11 4.20
N PHE A 216 13.51 5.92 3.76
CA PHE A 216 12.37 5.18 4.29
C PHE A 216 12.71 3.70 4.51
N THR A 217 11.93 3.05 5.36
CA THR A 217 12.04 1.61 5.62
C THR A 217 10.94 0.86 4.89
N GLN A 218 11.30 -0.10 4.05
CA GLN A 218 10.36 -1.04 3.45
C GLN A 218 10.30 -2.32 4.30
N LEU A 219 9.10 -2.68 4.76
CA LEU A 219 8.79 -3.97 5.40
C LEU A 219 8.08 -4.85 4.35
N HIS A 220 8.83 -5.76 3.72
CA HIS A 220 8.30 -6.69 2.73
C HIS A 220 7.93 -8.00 3.41
N PHE A 221 6.64 -8.16 3.71
CA PHE A 221 6.10 -9.36 4.34
C PHE A 221 5.83 -10.46 3.30
N LEU A 222 6.48 -11.61 3.48
CA LEU A 222 6.45 -12.77 2.58
C LEU A 222 5.48 -13.86 3.07
N GLY A 223 5.10 -13.83 4.36
CA GLY A 223 4.26 -14.84 5.02
C GLY A 223 2.76 -14.81 4.65
N TRP A 224 2.35 -14.04 3.65
CA TRP A 224 0.94 -13.92 3.24
C TRP A 224 0.68 -14.55 1.87
N GLY A 225 0.24 -15.80 1.86
CA GLY A 225 -0.14 -16.53 0.64
C GLY A 225 -1.42 -16.00 -0.02
N ASP A 226 -1.61 -16.31 -1.30
CA ASP A 226 -2.83 -15.97 -2.05
C ASP A 226 -4.03 -16.74 -1.45
N TYR A 227 -5.13 -16.03 -1.19
CA TYR A 227 -6.36 -16.55 -0.56
C TYR A 227 -6.20 -17.17 0.84
N ALA A 228 -5.08 -16.89 1.52
CA ALA A 228 -4.77 -17.39 2.86
C ALA A 228 -4.81 -16.29 3.94
N VAL A 229 -4.85 -16.72 5.21
CA VAL A 229 -4.58 -15.89 6.39
C VAL A 229 -3.12 -16.08 6.77
N PRO A 230 -2.35 -15.04 7.12
CA PRO A 230 -0.96 -15.20 7.52
C PRO A 230 -0.87 -15.87 8.89
N ASP A 231 0.28 -16.47 9.20
CA ASP A 231 0.55 -16.89 10.57
C ASP A 231 0.43 -15.70 11.53
N VAL A 232 -0.28 -15.89 12.64
CA VAL A 232 -0.59 -14.80 13.58
C VAL A 232 0.68 -14.31 14.27
N GLY A 233 1.63 -15.20 14.58
CA GLY A 233 2.90 -14.84 15.18
C GLY A 233 3.77 -14.01 14.23
N GLU A 234 3.88 -14.42 12.97
CA GLU A 234 4.59 -13.68 11.93
C GLU A 234 3.95 -12.31 11.65
N PHE A 235 2.61 -12.27 11.55
CA PHE A 235 1.87 -11.03 11.37
C PHE A 235 2.06 -10.08 12.56
N TYR A 236 2.05 -10.60 13.79
CA TYR A 236 2.29 -9.80 14.97
C TYR A 236 3.73 -9.27 15.03
N GLN A 237 4.73 -10.03 14.55
CA GLN A 237 6.11 -9.54 14.43
C GLN A 237 6.26 -8.42 13.39
N LEU A 238 5.59 -8.53 12.24
CA LEU A 238 5.48 -7.43 11.27
C LEU A 238 4.88 -6.19 11.96
N TYR A 239 3.77 -6.39 12.67
CA TYR A 239 3.06 -5.34 13.39
C TYR A 239 3.97 -4.62 14.40
N GLN A 240 4.66 -5.37 15.26
CA GLN A 240 5.57 -4.82 16.26
C GLN A 240 6.72 -4.03 15.62
N THR A 241 7.33 -4.58 14.56
CA THR A 241 8.39 -3.90 13.80
C THR A 241 7.88 -2.58 13.22
N TYR A 242 6.69 -2.59 12.61
CA TYR A 242 6.03 -1.40 12.09
C TYR A 242 5.80 -0.34 13.18
N LYS A 243 5.20 -0.72 14.32
CA LYS A 243 4.90 0.23 15.41
C LYS A 243 6.17 0.80 16.03
N ASN A 244 7.22 0.01 16.18
CA ASN A 244 8.52 0.50 16.68
C ASN A 244 9.09 1.61 15.78
N ILE A 245 9.01 1.46 14.44
CA ILE A 245 9.44 2.52 13.52
C ILE A 245 8.54 3.76 13.64
N ARG A 246 7.22 3.58 13.78
CA ARG A 246 6.28 4.70 13.92
C ARG A 246 6.38 5.43 15.26
N GLN A 247 6.80 4.76 16.33
CA GLN A 247 7.12 5.43 17.59
C GLN A 247 8.31 6.38 17.43
N GLN A 248 9.31 6.01 16.63
CA GLN A 248 10.48 6.86 16.34
C GLN A 248 10.18 7.93 15.29
N LYS A 249 9.24 7.65 14.38
CA LYS A 249 8.83 8.53 13.26
C LYS A 249 7.31 8.76 13.26
N PRO A 250 6.78 9.44 14.30
CA PRO A 250 5.35 9.63 14.46
C PRO A 250 4.77 10.55 13.40
N LEU A 251 3.48 10.35 13.05
CA LEU A 251 2.77 11.21 12.11
C LEU A 251 2.85 12.67 12.55
N SER A 252 3.42 13.52 11.72
CA SER A 252 3.75 14.90 12.07
C SER A 252 4.02 15.74 10.82
N ALA A 253 4.45 16.98 10.99
CA ALA A 253 4.96 17.79 9.88
C ALA A 253 6.22 17.21 9.23
N ALA A 254 7.04 16.49 10.02
CA ALA A 254 8.28 15.89 9.58
C ALA A 254 8.05 14.55 8.87
N PHE A 255 7.10 13.73 9.37
CA PHE A 255 6.85 12.39 8.85
C PHE A 255 5.38 12.23 8.46
N GLY A 256 5.16 11.83 7.22
CA GLY A 256 3.84 11.59 6.68
C GLY A 256 3.28 10.20 6.93
N PRO A 257 2.29 9.78 6.13
CA PRO A 257 1.57 8.52 6.29
C PRO A 257 2.45 7.29 6.03
N THR A 258 2.01 6.14 6.52
CA THR A 258 2.59 4.83 6.16
C THR A 258 2.03 4.38 4.82
N VAL A 259 2.87 4.06 3.85
CA VAL A 259 2.39 3.45 2.60
C VAL A 259 2.16 1.96 2.85
N VAL A 260 1.00 1.44 2.48
CA VAL A 260 0.68 0.01 2.54
C VAL A 260 0.21 -0.43 1.16
N HIS A 261 0.85 -1.45 0.60
CA HIS A 261 0.46 -1.98 -0.70
C HIS A 261 0.53 -3.51 -0.76
N CYS A 262 -0.31 -4.07 -1.62
CA CYS A 262 -0.25 -5.44 -2.07
C CYS A 262 -0.22 -5.43 -3.60
N SER A 263 -1.05 -6.25 -4.27
CA SER A 263 -1.22 -6.18 -5.72
C SER A 263 -2.19 -5.06 -6.12
N ALA A 264 -3.45 -5.16 -5.72
CA ALA A 264 -4.48 -4.17 -6.01
C ALA A 264 -4.54 -3.00 -5.00
N GLY A 265 -3.92 -3.17 -3.83
CA GLY A 265 -3.94 -2.17 -2.76
C GLY A 265 -5.24 -2.12 -1.96
N VAL A 266 -6.00 -3.22 -1.91
CA VAL A 266 -7.34 -3.25 -1.28
C VAL A 266 -7.58 -4.45 -0.35
N GLY A 267 -7.23 -5.68 -0.77
CA GLY A 267 -7.41 -6.89 0.04
C GLY A 267 -6.48 -6.95 1.26
N ARG A 268 -5.27 -7.52 1.09
CA ARG A 268 -4.25 -7.59 2.17
C ARG A 268 -3.93 -6.22 2.78
N THR A 269 -3.86 -5.18 1.95
CA THR A 269 -3.68 -3.78 2.37
C THR A 269 -4.76 -3.34 3.34
N GLY A 270 -6.04 -3.55 2.99
CA GLY A 270 -7.16 -3.18 3.85
C GLY A 270 -7.20 -4.02 5.12
N THR A 271 -6.88 -5.31 5.03
CA THR A 271 -6.81 -6.19 6.20
C THR A 271 -5.76 -5.71 7.20
N LEU A 272 -4.54 -5.37 6.75
CA LEU A 272 -3.50 -4.86 7.65
C LEU A 272 -3.89 -3.52 8.28
N ILE A 273 -4.43 -2.59 7.48
CA ILE A 273 -4.82 -1.28 7.97
C ILE A 273 -5.95 -1.39 9.00
N CYS A 274 -7.01 -2.16 8.72
CA CYS A 274 -8.09 -2.38 9.68
C CYS A 274 -7.59 -3.11 10.92
N ALA A 275 -6.69 -4.09 10.78
CA ALA A 275 -6.09 -4.79 11.92
C ALA A 275 -5.30 -3.84 12.83
N ASP A 276 -4.53 -2.89 12.28
CA ASP A 276 -3.84 -1.88 13.11
C ASP A 276 -4.83 -1.00 13.87
N MET A 277 -5.88 -0.50 13.22
CA MET A 277 -6.93 0.28 13.89
C MET A 277 -7.61 -0.50 15.02
N LEU A 278 -7.92 -1.78 14.79
CA LEU A 278 -8.57 -2.64 15.76
C LEU A 278 -7.64 -3.01 16.93
N LEU A 279 -6.36 -3.27 16.66
CA LEU A 279 -5.36 -3.54 17.71
C LEU A 279 -5.13 -2.31 18.59
N GLU A 280 -5.10 -1.12 18.01
CA GLU A 280 -5.07 0.14 18.78
C GLU A 280 -6.34 0.33 19.62
N GLN A 281 -7.51 0.02 19.06
CA GLN A 281 -8.76 0.08 19.80
C GLN A 281 -8.77 -0.90 20.98
N LEU A 282 -8.33 -2.14 20.78
CA LEU A 282 -8.23 -3.14 21.85
C LEU A 282 -7.26 -2.71 22.96
N ARG A 283 -6.18 -2.00 22.64
CA ARG A 283 -5.27 -1.45 23.66
C ARG A 283 -5.92 -0.34 24.49
N LYS A 284 -6.79 0.47 23.89
CA LYS A 284 -7.49 1.58 24.55
C LYS A 284 -8.74 1.14 25.30
N ASN A 285 -9.50 0.22 24.71
CA ASN A 285 -10.73 -0.34 25.24
C ASN A 285 -10.80 -1.86 24.94
N PRO A 286 -10.22 -2.70 25.81
CA PRO A 286 -10.09 -4.14 25.54
C PRO A 286 -11.43 -4.90 25.55
N SER A 287 -12.51 -4.27 25.99
CA SER A 287 -13.83 -4.92 26.14
C SER A 287 -14.71 -4.84 24.91
N GLN A 288 -14.39 -3.98 23.93
CA GLN A 288 -15.25 -3.74 22.77
C GLN A 288 -14.44 -3.64 21.48
N ILE A 289 -14.90 -4.33 20.45
CA ILE A 289 -14.32 -4.35 19.11
C ILE A 289 -15.42 -4.32 18.06
N ASP A 290 -15.28 -3.45 17.06
CA ASP A 290 -16.25 -3.30 15.98
C ASP A 290 -15.59 -3.58 14.62
N VAL A 291 -15.31 -4.85 14.34
CA VAL A 291 -14.64 -5.26 13.10
C VAL A 291 -15.44 -4.82 11.86
N PHE A 292 -16.77 -5.02 11.90
CA PHE A 292 -17.66 -4.67 10.79
C PHE A 292 -17.65 -3.16 10.53
N GLY A 293 -17.86 -2.37 11.57
CA GLY A 293 -17.87 -0.91 11.49
C GLY A 293 -16.52 -0.36 11.05
N THR A 294 -15.39 -0.90 11.52
CA THR A 294 -14.05 -0.43 11.13
C THR A 294 -13.82 -0.62 9.63
N VAL A 295 -14.20 -1.78 9.08
CA VAL A 295 -14.07 -2.01 7.63
C VAL A 295 -15.02 -1.10 6.86
N LEU A 296 -16.28 -0.99 7.28
CA LEU A 296 -17.28 -0.12 6.64
C LEU A 296 -16.85 1.36 6.66
N ALA A 297 -16.34 1.85 7.79
CA ALA A 297 -15.85 3.21 7.93
C ALA A 297 -14.56 3.48 7.14
N SER A 298 -13.77 2.44 6.84
CA SER A 298 -12.55 2.55 6.04
C SER A 298 -12.84 2.53 4.53
N ARG A 299 -13.92 1.86 4.10
CA ARG A 299 -14.28 1.74 2.67
C ARG A 299 -14.65 3.06 2.01
N VAL A 300 -14.99 4.11 2.76
CA VAL A 300 -15.18 5.47 2.20
C VAL A 300 -13.90 6.08 1.61
N PHE A 301 -12.73 5.57 1.99
CA PHE A 301 -11.44 6.09 1.52
C PHE A 301 -10.89 5.32 0.32
N ARG A 302 -11.23 4.03 0.16
CA ARG A 302 -10.79 3.21 -0.97
C ARG A 302 -11.75 2.06 -1.21
N CYS A 303 -12.10 1.86 -2.47
CA CYS A 303 -13.07 0.86 -2.87
C CYS A 303 -12.65 -0.56 -2.44
N GLN A 304 -13.65 -1.40 -2.12
CA GLN A 304 -13.47 -2.84 -1.86
C GLN A 304 -12.38 -3.19 -0.83
N PHE A 305 -12.11 -2.31 0.13
CA PHE A 305 -11.16 -2.57 1.22
C PHE A 305 -11.58 -3.82 1.99
N VAL A 306 -10.65 -4.76 2.20
CA VAL A 306 -10.92 -6.13 2.69
C VAL A 306 -11.85 -6.89 1.73
N GLN A 307 -11.27 -7.70 0.84
CA GLN A 307 -11.96 -8.24 -0.35
C GLN A 307 -12.55 -9.64 -0.22
N VAL A 308 -12.06 -10.47 0.72
CA VAL A 308 -12.40 -11.89 0.75
C VAL A 308 -12.75 -12.33 2.15
N LYS A 309 -13.87 -13.04 2.23
CA LYS A 309 -14.18 -13.92 3.36
C LYS A 309 -13.44 -15.24 3.15
N VAL A 310 -12.51 -15.57 4.06
CA VAL A 310 -11.84 -16.88 4.04
C VAL A 310 -12.78 -17.90 4.66
N SER A 311 -13.05 -19.00 3.95
CA SER A 311 -13.86 -20.10 4.48
C SER A 311 -13.04 -20.94 5.47
N PRO A 312 -13.60 -21.38 6.61
CA PRO A 312 -12.89 -22.19 7.61
C PRO A 312 -12.28 -23.50 7.08
N SER A 313 -12.74 -23.99 5.92
CA SER A 313 -12.17 -25.17 5.26
C SER A 313 -10.74 -24.95 4.72
N ASN A 314 -10.28 -23.71 4.59
CA ASN A 314 -8.96 -23.36 4.08
C ASN A 314 -7.93 -23.07 5.18
N SER A 315 -8.28 -23.23 6.47
CA SER A 315 -7.39 -22.98 7.61
C SER A 315 -6.85 -24.26 8.26
N THR A 316 -6.73 -25.35 7.51
CA THR A 316 -6.00 -26.54 7.97
C THR A 316 -4.70 -26.70 7.18
N GLY A 317 -3.63 -26.21 7.80
CA GLY A 317 -2.23 -26.46 7.45
C GLY A 317 -1.43 -26.36 8.73
#